data_AF-A0A924PN47-F1
#
_entry.id   AF-A0A924PN47-F1
#
_cell.length_a   1.000
_cell.length_b   1.000
_cell.length_c   1.000
_cell.angle_alpha   90.00
_cell.angle_beta   90.00
_cell.angle_gamma   90.00
#
_symmetry.space_group_name_H-M   'P 1'
#
loop_
_entity.id
_entity.type
_entity.pdbx_description
1 polymer ?
#
loop_
_entity_poly.entity_id
_entity_poly.type
_entity_poly.pdbx_seq_one_letter_code
_entity_poly.pdbx_strand_id
1 'polypeptide(L)' 'IFGSPDNKDEVLAREKKNSHLTLPALFLGDSKYDHEASTNAGLDFIFLSNWTEVADWKAYCKLNHIKVLGSINDLNALTQ' A
#
# COMPACT_ATOMS: atom_id res chain seq x y z
N ILE A 1 -10.61 10.14 -0.51
CA ILE A 1 -9.19 10.52 -0.66
C ILE A 1 -8.80 11.25 0.63
N PHE A 2 -7.95 10.65 1.47
CA PHE A 2 -7.32 11.38 2.57
C PHE A 2 -6.26 12.29 1.95
N GLY A 3 -6.72 13.41 1.39
CA GLY A 3 -5.90 14.45 0.77
C GLY A 3 -6.25 15.76 1.43
N SER A 4 -5.49 16.10 2.46
CA SER A 4 -5.52 17.32 3.26
C SER A 4 -4.22 17.28 4.10
N PRO A 5 -3.68 18.38 4.63
CA PRO A 5 -2.24 18.68 4.73
C PRO A 5 -1.34 17.62 5.39
N ASP A 6 -1.93 16.70 6.14
CA ASP A 6 -1.27 15.57 6.79
C ASP A 6 -0.68 14.59 5.76
N ASN A 7 0.55 14.12 6.02
CA ASN A 7 1.18 13.11 5.19
C ASN A 7 0.61 11.69 5.49
N LYS A 8 0.95 10.69 4.66
CA LYS A 8 0.38 9.33 4.82
C LYS A 8 0.77 8.68 6.15
N ASP A 9 1.96 8.97 6.67
CA ASP A 9 2.41 8.44 7.96
C ASP A 9 1.53 8.98 9.10
N GLU A 10 1.22 10.28 9.08
CA GLU A 10 0.34 10.93 10.06
C GLU A 10 -1.08 10.39 10.02
N VAL A 11 -1.62 10.19 8.80
CA VAL A 11 -2.95 9.59 8.61
C VAL A 11 -2.97 8.16 9.17
N LEU A 12 -2.01 7.31 8.78
CA LEU A 12 -1.96 5.92 9.24
C LEU A 12 -1.76 5.81 10.75
N ALA A 13 -0.90 6.65 11.34
CA ALA A 13 -0.69 6.69 12.78
C ALA A 13 -1.97 7.10 13.53
N ARG A 14 -2.70 8.10 13.01
CA ARG A 14 -3.99 8.54 13.58
C ARG A 14 -5.04 7.44 13.50
N GLU A 15 -5.22 6.81 12.34
CA GLU A 15 -6.23 5.76 12.18
C GLU A 15 -5.93 4.53 13.04
N LYS A 16 -4.65 4.19 13.24
CA LYS A 16 -4.20 3.15 14.18
C LYS A 16 -4.52 3.53 15.63
N LYS A 17 -4.24 4.76 16.03
CA LYS A 17 -4.51 5.27 17.39
C LYS A 17 -6.01 5.33 17.69
N ASN A 18 -6.82 5.70 16.71
CA ASN A 18 -8.26 5.85 16.85
C ASN A 18 -9.02 4.51 16.68
N SER A 19 -8.31 3.38 16.55
CA SER A 19 -8.89 2.05 16.33
C SER A 19 -9.72 1.90 15.04
N HIS A 20 -9.53 2.80 14.07
CA HIS A 20 -10.13 2.67 12.73
C HIS A 20 -9.31 1.76 11.82
N LEU A 21 -8.03 1.57 12.14
CA LEU A 21 -7.13 0.61 11.50
C LEU A 21 -6.77 -0.49 12.52
N THR A 22 -7.31 -1.69 12.32
CA THR A 22 -7.04 -2.87 13.17
C THR A 22 -6.12 -3.84 12.45
N LEU A 23 -5.19 -4.45 13.18
CA LEU A 23 -4.25 -5.43 12.62
C LEU A 23 -4.78 -6.87 12.80
N PRO A 24 -4.50 -7.79 11.85
CA PRO A 24 -3.74 -7.57 10.62
C PRO A 24 -4.52 -6.77 9.57
N ALA A 25 -3.81 -5.92 8.81
CA ALA A 25 -4.40 -5.12 7.74
C ALA A 25 -3.48 -5.05 6.52
N LEU A 26 -4.13 -4.97 5.36
CA LEU A 26 -3.51 -4.90 4.04
C LEU A 26 -3.65 -3.49 3.46
N PHE A 27 -2.54 -2.89 3.06
CA PHE A 27 -2.48 -1.63 2.34
C PHE A 27 -2.31 -1.89 0.83
N LEU A 28 -3.18 -1.29 0.02
CA LEU A 28 -3.12 -1.34 -1.43
C LEU A 28 -2.70 0.03 -1.96
N GLY A 29 -1.61 0.09 -2.73
CA GLY A 29 -1.11 1.34 -3.29
C GLY A 29 -0.35 1.12 -4.59
N ASP A 30 -0.04 2.20 -5.28
CA ASP A 30 0.53 2.18 -6.64
C ASP A 30 1.82 3.00 -6.76
N SER A 31 2.33 3.53 -5.65
CA SER A 31 3.57 4.33 -5.64
C SER A 31 4.63 3.77 -4.67
N LYS A 32 5.88 4.21 -4.85
CA LYS A 32 6.96 3.94 -3.89
C LYS A 32 6.65 4.54 -2.51
N TYR A 33 6.00 5.70 -2.49
CA TYR A 33 5.60 6.38 -1.28
C TYR A 33 4.50 5.62 -0.51
N ASP A 34 3.59 4.93 -1.20
CA ASP A 34 2.64 4.00 -0.54
C ASP A 34 3.34 2.83 0.14
N HIS A 35 4.31 2.25 -0.55
CA HIS A 35 5.11 1.16 0.01
C HIS A 35 5.88 1.63 1.26
N GLU A 36 6.51 2.81 1.22
CA GLU A 36 7.19 3.40 2.37
C GLU A 36 6.23 3.66 3.54
N ALA A 37 5.09 4.31 3.29
CA ALA A 37 4.10 4.60 4.33
C ALA A 37 3.50 3.34 4.97
N SER A 38 3.19 2.31 4.16
CA SER A 38 2.69 1.02 4.65
C SER A 38 3.73 0.29 5.51
N THR A 39 5.00 0.33 5.09
CA THR A 39 6.13 -0.25 5.84
C THR A 39 6.29 0.45 7.19
N ASN A 40 6.28 1.78 7.21
CA ASN A 40 6.37 2.59 8.43
C ASN A 40 5.21 2.30 9.41
N ALA A 41 4.01 2.06 8.88
CA ALA A 41 2.83 1.73 9.68
C ALA A 41 2.78 0.27 10.17
N GLY A 42 3.64 -0.60 9.62
CA GLY A 42 3.67 -2.04 9.89
C GLY A 42 2.52 -2.80 9.24
N LEU A 43 2.14 -2.41 8.02
CA LEU A 43 1.06 -3.03 7.25
C LEU A 43 1.62 -3.93 6.16
N ASP A 44 0.88 -4.99 5.82
CA ASP A 44 1.15 -5.76 4.61
C ASP A 44 0.88 -4.86 3.39
N PHE A 45 1.65 -5.04 2.32
CA PHE A 45 1.55 -4.18 1.14
C PHE A 45 1.40 -4.98 -0.16
N ILE A 46 0.46 -4.55 -1.00
CA ILE A 46 0.34 -5.01 -2.39
C ILE A 46 0.36 -3.81 -3.33
N PHE A 47 1.21 -3.91 -4.35
CA PHE A 47 1.34 -2.90 -5.39
C PHE A 47 0.30 -3.12 -6.51
N LEU A 48 -0.45 -2.08 -6.88
CA LEU A 48 -1.44 -2.12 -7.96
C LEU A 48 -0.88 -1.50 -9.24
N SER A 49 -0.42 -2.34 -10.17
CA SER A 49 0.32 -1.88 -11.36
C SER A 49 -0.53 -1.15 -12.40
N ASN A 50 -1.85 -1.33 -12.43
CA ASN A 50 -2.68 -0.64 -13.44
C ASN A 50 -2.96 0.83 -13.08
N TRP A 51 -2.59 1.27 -11.87
CA TRP A 51 -2.81 2.64 -11.39
C TRP A 51 -1.53 3.45 -11.28
N THR A 52 -0.37 2.82 -11.45
CA THR A 52 0.92 3.46 -11.20
C THR A 52 1.38 4.36 -12.35
N GLU A 53 1.92 5.52 -11.99
CA GLU A 53 2.71 6.39 -12.88
C GLU A 53 4.23 6.17 -12.69
N VAL A 54 4.64 5.22 -11.83
CA VAL A 54 6.05 4.97 -11.50
C VAL A 54 6.71 4.17 -12.62
N ALA A 55 7.50 4.83 -13.48
CA ALA A 55 8.11 4.19 -14.65
C ALA A 55 8.94 2.92 -14.34
N ASP A 56 9.66 2.90 -13.22
CA ASP A 56 10.54 1.80 -12.81
C ASP A 56 9.90 0.83 -11.80
N TRP A 57 8.57 0.82 -11.68
CA TRP A 57 7.86 0.05 -10.66
C TRP A 57 8.22 -1.43 -10.65
N LYS A 58 8.46 -2.04 -11.82
CA LYS A 58 8.83 -3.46 -11.92
C LYS A 58 10.15 -3.75 -11.22
N ALA A 59 11.16 -2.91 -11.44
CA ALA A 59 12.46 -3.06 -10.82
C ALA A 59 12.36 -2.80 -9.31
N TYR A 60 11.62 -1.76 -8.92
CA TYR A 60 11.38 -1.43 -7.52
C TYR A 60 10.68 -2.56 -6.76
N CYS A 61 9.57 -3.10 -7.30
CA CYS A 61 8.82 -4.19 -6.66
C CYS A 61 9.66 -5.47 -6.57
N LYS A 62 10.45 -5.79 -7.61
CA LYS A 62 11.35 -6.94 -7.59
C LYS A 62 12.43 -6.80 -6.52
N LEU A 63 13.05 -5.62 -6.40
CA LEU A 63 14.11 -5.35 -5.42
C LEU A 63 13.59 -5.45 -3.98
N ASN A 64 12.38 -4.97 -3.74
CA ASN A 64 11.76 -4.92 -2.42
C ASN A 64 10.88 -6.15 -2.11
N HIS A 65 10.88 -7.16 -2.97
CA HIS A 65 10.05 -8.37 -2.83
C HIS A 65 8.54 -8.09 -2.67
N ILE A 66 8.03 -7.06 -3.34
CA ILE A 66 6.65 -6.62 -3.24
C ILE A 66 5.75 -7.47 -4.15
N LYS A 67 4.63 -7.95 -3.60
CA LYS A 67 3.59 -8.61 -4.39
C LYS A 67 2.85 -7.59 -5.23
N VAL A 68 2.70 -7.90 -6.53
CA VAL A 68 2.04 -7.02 -7.49
C VAL A 68 0.76 -7.66 -7.98
N LEU A 69 -0.32 -6.88 -8.04
CA LEU A 69 -1.55 -7.19 -8.75
C LEU A 69 -1.79 -6.13 -9.82
N GLY A 70 -2.52 -6.49 -10.88
CA GLY A 70 -2.94 -5.51 -11.88
C GLY A 70 -3.98 -4.57 -11.28
N SER A 71 -5.00 -5.16 -10.66
CA SER A 71 -6.15 -4.46 -10.10
C SER A 71 -6.67 -5.13 -8.83
N ILE A 72 -7.59 -4.46 -8.14
CA ILE A 72 -8.28 -5.00 -6.96
C ILE A 72 -9.04 -6.31 -7.30
N ASN A 73 -9.52 -6.47 -8.54
CA ASN A 73 -10.21 -7.69 -8.95
C ASN A 73 -9.31 -8.94 -8.88
N ASP A 74 -7.99 -8.75 -8.96
CA ASP A 74 -7.02 -9.85 -8.90
C ASP A 74 -6.78 -10.34 -7.46
N LEU A 75 -7.35 -9.68 -6.44
CA LEU A 75 -7.24 -10.12 -5.03
C LEU A 75 -7.80 -11.52 -4.81
N ASN A 76 -8.83 -11.92 -5.57
CA ASN A 76 -9.43 -13.26 -5.47
C ASN A 76 -8.45 -14.39 -5.82
N ALA A 77 -7.35 -14.07 -6.53
CA ALA A 77 -6.29 -15.03 -6.84
C ALA A 77 -5.31 -15.24 -5.67
N LEU A 78 -5.43 -14.47 -4.58
CA LEU A 78 -4.58 -14.58 -3.39
C LEU A 78 -5.10 -15.58 -2.35
N THR A 79 -6.39 -15.92 -2.41
CA THR A 79 -7.11 -16.68 -1.38
C THR A 79 -7.45 -18.10 -1.81
N GLN A 80 -6.84 -18.59 -2.89
CA GLN A 80 -6.93 -19.99 -3.35
C GLN A 80 -5.72 -20.81 -2.90
#